data_AF-A0A1W4WUE9-F1
#
_entry.id   AF-A0A1W4WUE9-F1
#
_cell.length_a   1.000
_cell.length_b   1.000
_cell.length_c   1.000
_cell.angle_alpha   90.00
_cell.angle_beta   90.00
_cell.angle_gamma   90.00
#
_symmetry.space_group_name_H-M   'P 1'
#
loop_
_entity.id
_entity.type
_entity.pdbx_description
1 polymer ?
#
loop_
_entity_poly.entity_id
_entity_poly.type
_entity_poly.pdbx_seq_one_letter_code
_entity_poly.pdbx_strand_id
1 'polypeptide(L)'
;MSSCPAPPPALKDLPKVAGDLKSELEGFKTDSLKNAPTQEKIILPSAEDLAQERTHNALIAGVENFNFSVLKRTDTKEKIVLPNAQDVAAEKKEKALIAGIEKFDHNKLKHTETQEKNPLPDKEAVQQEKNHQNLITGVEHFDKSSMRHATTTEKIVLPNSEVVQQEKTHQRLLDGVEHFDKTTMKHTTTTEKVVLPGSEVIQLEKGQKQLLSGIENFDSTKLKHAETLEKNSLPTKETIDKEKSA
;
A
#
# COMPACT_ATOMS: atom_id res chain seq x y z
N MET A 1 -55.69 -22.59 27.39
CA MET A 1 -56.02 -23.72 28.28
C MET A 1 -54.84 -24.68 28.27
N SER A 2 -54.37 -25.04 29.46
CA SER A 2 -53.16 -25.82 29.73
C SER A 2 -53.12 -27.16 29.03
N SER A 3 -51.97 -27.49 28.43
CA SER A 3 -51.62 -28.85 27.99
C SER A 3 -51.21 -29.68 29.21
N CYS A 4 -52.02 -30.68 29.58
CA CYS A 4 -51.61 -31.69 30.55
C CYS A 4 -50.47 -32.57 30.01
N PRO A 5 -49.44 -32.91 30.82
CA PRO A 5 -48.38 -33.82 30.43
C PRO A 5 -48.84 -35.29 30.48
N ALA A 6 -48.36 -36.10 29.54
CA ALA A 6 -48.67 -37.52 29.44
C ALA A 6 -48.04 -38.33 30.60
N PRO A 7 -48.72 -39.38 31.10
CA PRO A 7 -48.21 -40.21 32.20
C PRO A 7 -46.99 -41.05 31.77
N PRO A 8 -46.05 -41.35 32.69
CA PRO A 8 -44.87 -42.17 32.39
C PRO A 8 -45.25 -43.62 32.02
N PRO A 9 -44.48 -44.26 31.12
CA PRO A 9 -44.78 -45.61 30.61
C PRO A 9 -44.76 -46.64 31.74
N ALA A 10 -45.68 -47.61 31.68
CA ALA A 10 -45.78 -48.64 32.70
C ALA A 10 -44.65 -49.65 32.56
N LEU A 11 -44.27 -50.34 33.65
CA LEU A 11 -43.20 -51.36 33.68
C LEU A 11 -43.34 -52.47 32.60
N LYS A 12 -44.56 -52.70 32.10
CA LYS A 12 -44.85 -53.64 31.01
C LYS A 12 -44.40 -53.16 29.62
N ASP A 13 -44.15 -51.86 29.48
CA ASP A 13 -43.81 -51.18 28.23
C ASP A 13 -42.29 -50.96 28.08
N LEU A 14 -41.47 -51.39 29.06
CA LEU A 14 -40.01 -51.37 28.93
C LEU A 14 -39.51 -52.63 28.18
N PRO A 15 -38.51 -52.48 27.29
CA PRO A 15 -37.91 -53.62 26.61
C PRO A 15 -37.28 -54.56 27.65
N LYS A 16 -37.76 -55.81 27.67
CA LYS A 16 -37.20 -56.85 28.54
C LYS A 16 -35.82 -57.26 27.99
N VAL A 17 -34.83 -57.33 28.87
CA VAL A 17 -33.50 -57.88 28.54
C VAL A 17 -33.71 -59.28 27.95
N ALA A 18 -33.12 -59.56 26.79
CA ALA A 18 -33.19 -60.87 26.15
C ALA A 18 -32.77 -61.94 27.17
N GLY A 19 -33.60 -62.96 27.41
CA GLY A 19 -33.38 -63.94 28.48
C GLY A 19 -32.07 -64.71 28.32
N ASP A 20 -31.59 -64.76 27.09
CA ASP A 20 -30.42 -65.44 26.57
C ASP A 20 -29.13 -64.61 26.71
N LEU A 21 -29.22 -63.31 27.03
CA LEU A 21 -28.05 -62.43 27.25
C LEU A 21 -27.18 -62.90 28.43
N LYS A 22 -27.83 -63.44 29.46
CA LYS A 22 -27.12 -64.01 30.62
C LYS A 22 -26.32 -65.25 30.21
N SER A 23 -26.91 -66.11 29.38
CA SER A 23 -26.26 -67.31 28.86
C SER A 23 -25.14 -66.98 27.88
N GLU A 24 -25.29 -65.91 27.09
CA GLU A 24 -24.28 -65.44 26.14
C GLU A 24 -23.05 -64.85 26.86
N LEU A 25 -23.26 -64.14 27.97
CA LEU A 25 -22.19 -63.66 28.85
C LEU A 25 -21.51 -64.80 29.62
N GLU A 26 -22.28 -65.79 30.12
CA GLU A 26 -21.73 -66.97 30.79
C GLU A 26 -20.96 -67.89 29.83
N GLY A 27 -21.35 -67.92 28.55
CA GLY A 27 -20.68 -68.66 27.48
C GLY A 27 -19.53 -67.90 26.80
N PHE A 28 -19.27 -66.65 27.19
CA PHE A 28 -18.26 -65.81 26.57
C PHE A 28 -16.85 -66.34 26.87
N LYS A 29 -16.19 -66.87 25.84
CA LYS A 29 -14.80 -67.33 25.94
C LYS A 29 -13.85 -66.14 25.86
N THR A 30 -13.23 -65.79 26.99
CA THR A 30 -12.22 -64.72 27.07
C THR A 30 -11.02 -64.95 26.15
N ASP A 31 -10.78 -66.20 25.73
CA ASP A 31 -9.74 -66.57 24.76
C ASP A 31 -10.01 -66.01 23.35
N SER A 32 -11.24 -65.56 23.08
CA SER A 32 -11.62 -64.90 21.82
C SER A 32 -11.28 -63.40 21.81
N LEU A 33 -10.84 -62.85 22.95
CA LEU A 33 -10.33 -61.48 23.02
C LEU A 33 -8.91 -61.44 22.45
N LYS A 34 -8.64 -60.47 21.58
CA LYS A 34 -7.29 -60.28 21.04
C LYS A 34 -6.34 -59.87 22.17
N ASN A 35 -5.27 -60.64 22.37
CA ASN A 35 -4.21 -60.25 23.29
C ASN A 35 -3.52 -58.96 22.80
N ALA A 36 -3.49 -57.93 23.65
CA ALA A 36 -2.74 -56.70 23.40
C ALA A 36 -1.39 -56.76 24.13
N PRO A 37 -0.24 -56.66 23.44
CA PRO A 37 1.06 -56.67 24.10
C PRO A 37 1.27 -55.37 24.88
N THR A 38 1.43 -55.46 26.20
CA THR A 38 1.89 -54.35 27.05
C THR A 38 3.41 -54.26 26.98
N GLN A 39 3.95 -53.18 26.40
CA GLN A 39 5.40 -52.91 26.44
C GLN A 39 5.73 -51.98 27.61
N GLU A 40 6.49 -52.47 28.58
CA GLU A 40 7.08 -51.65 29.66
C GLU A 40 8.29 -50.88 29.09
N LYS A 41 8.19 -49.56 28.96
CA LYS A 41 9.28 -48.72 28.45
C LYS A 41 10.34 -48.47 29.53
N ILE A 42 11.18 -49.46 29.80
CA ILE A 42 12.43 -49.26 30.54
C ILE A 42 13.47 -48.75 29.54
N ILE A 43 13.54 -47.43 29.33
CA ILE A 43 14.57 -46.82 28.48
C ILE A 43 15.80 -46.60 29.34
N LEU A 44 16.91 -47.26 29.00
CA LEU A 44 18.20 -47.03 29.64
C LEU A 44 18.72 -45.62 29.27
N PRO A 45 19.43 -44.91 30.17
CA PRO A 45 20.07 -43.64 29.83
C PRO A 45 20.91 -43.78 28.57
N SER A 46 20.78 -42.80 27.67
CA SER A 46 21.55 -42.79 26.42
C SER A 46 23.02 -42.48 26.70
N ALA A 47 23.88 -42.79 25.72
CA ALA A 47 25.29 -42.41 25.80
C ALA A 47 25.48 -40.89 25.92
N GLU A 48 24.56 -40.11 25.34
CA GLU A 48 24.54 -38.65 25.46
C GLU A 48 24.22 -38.19 26.89
N ASP A 49 23.21 -38.81 27.53
CA ASP A 49 22.85 -38.49 28.92
C ASP A 49 24.02 -38.72 29.88
N LEU A 50 24.74 -39.83 29.71
CA LEU A 50 25.93 -40.15 30.51
C LEU A 50 27.10 -39.19 30.23
N ALA A 51 27.25 -38.75 28.99
CA ALA A 51 28.29 -37.77 28.63
C ALA A 51 27.99 -36.41 29.29
N GLN A 52 26.75 -35.95 29.20
CA GLN A 52 26.31 -34.71 29.86
C GLN A 52 26.50 -34.78 31.38
N GLU A 53 26.09 -35.88 32.01
CA GLU A 53 26.28 -36.08 33.45
C GLU A 53 27.76 -36.02 33.85
N ARG A 54 28.66 -36.66 33.07
CA ARG A 54 30.10 -36.58 33.31
C ARG A 54 30.64 -35.16 33.19
N THR A 55 30.21 -34.40 32.18
CA THR A 55 30.65 -33.01 32.02
C THR A 55 30.19 -32.12 33.17
N HIS A 56 28.94 -32.30 33.60
CA HIS A 56 28.36 -31.57 34.73
C HIS A 56 29.12 -31.89 36.03
N ASN A 57 29.36 -33.18 36.31
CA ASN A 57 30.10 -33.60 37.50
C ASN A 57 31.55 -33.11 37.49
N ALA A 58 32.20 -33.07 36.32
CA ALA A 58 33.56 -32.53 36.18
C ALA A 58 33.60 -31.02 36.45
N LEU A 59 32.61 -30.25 36.00
CA LEU A 59 32.50 -28.82 36.29
C LEU A 59 32.30 -28.56 37.79
N ILE A 60 31.40 -29.31 38.43
CA ILE A 60 31.18 -29.22 39.88
C ILE A 60 32.47 -29.51 40.63
N ALA A 61 33.13 -30.63 40.34
CA ALA A 61 34.39 -31.01 40.99
C ALA A 61 35.50 -29.96 40.75
N GLY A 62 35.52 -29.32 39.57
CA GLY A 62 36.44 -28.24 39.25
C GLY A 62 36.21 -26.98 40.09
N VAL A 63 34.94 -26.64 40.37
CA VAL A 63 34.57 -25.51 41.23
C VAL A 63 34.82 -25.83 42.70
N GLU A 64 34.46 -27.04 43.16
CA GLU A 64 34.69 -27.48 44.54
C GLU A 64 36.16 -27.48 44.91
N ASN A 65 37.02 -27.95 43.99
CA ASN A 65 38.47 -28.02 44.20
C ASN A 65 39.20 -26.77 43.69
N PHE A 66 38.48 -25.69 43.39
CA PHE A 66 39.09 -24.48 42.86
C PHE A 66 39.97 -23.79 43.90
N ASN A 67 41.25 -23.59 43.56
CA ASN A 67 42.18 -22.91 44.46
C ASN A 67 42.01 -21.39 44.37
N PHE A 68 41.29 -20.81 45.33
CA PHE A 68 41.10 -19.35 45.42
C PHE A 68 42.40 -18.55 45.56
N SER A 69 43.52 -19.17 45.95
CA SER A 69 44.81 -18.49 46.14
C SER A 69 45.42 -17.99 44.83
N VAL A 70 44.99 -18.51 43.67
CA VAL A 70 45.47 -18.04 42.36
C VAL A 70 44.70 -16.82 41.84
N LEU A 71 43.58 -16.43 42.49
CA LEU A 71 42.87 -15.20 42.15
C LEU A 71 43.71 -13.99 42.58
N LYS A 72 43.89 -13.05 41.64
CA LYS A 72 44.52 -11.76 41.97
C LYS A 72 43.61 -11.00 42.93
N ARG A 73 44.16 -10.58 44.07
CA ARG A 73 43.48 -9.62 44.96
C ARG A 73 43.19 -8.33 44.19
N THR A 74 41.95 -7.87 44.29
CA THR A 74 41.50 -6.61 43.70
C THR A 74 40.88 -5.77 44.81
N ASP A 75 41.42 -4.57 45.05
CA ASP A 75 40.86 -3.65 46.04
C ASP A 75 39.65 -2.93 45.44
N THR A 76 38.47 -3.18 46.00
CA THR A 76 37.24 -2.46 45.64
C THR A 76 37.23 -1.09 46.31
N LYS A 77 37.34 0.00 45.54
CA LYS A 77 37.14 1.37 46.04
C LYS A 77 35.66 1.73 45.98
N GLU A 78 34.98 1.75 47.12
CA GLU A 78 33.62 2.27 47.24
C GLU A 78 33.64 3.80 47.12
N LYS A 79 32.94 4.35 46.12
CA LYS A 79 32.92 5.79 45.85
C LYS A 79 31.77 6.44 46.62
N ILE A 80 31.94 6.65 47.92
CA ILE A 80 31.01 7.47 48.71
C ILE A 80 31.21 8.93 48.31
N VAL A 81 30.34 9.46 47.45
CA VAL A 81 30.35 10.88 47.07
C VAL A 81 29.44 11.63 48.04
N LEU A 82 29.99 12.60 48.77
CA LEU A 82 29.21 13.51 49.61
C LEU A 82 28.32 14.39 48.73
N PRO A 83 27.08 14.71 49.17
CA PRO A 83 26.22 15.65 48.45
C PRO A 83 26.97 16.95 48.15
N ASN A 84 26.90 17.41 46.90
CA ASN A 84 27.55 18.64 46.50
C ASN A 84 26.68 19.86 46.87
N ALA A 85 27.22 21.07 46.71
CA ALA A 85 26.50 22.30 47.06
C ALA A 85 25.19 22.50 46.27
N GLN A 86 25.10 21.96 45.04
CA GLN A 86 23.90 22.01 44.22
C GLN A 86 22.80 21.09 44.78
N ASP A 87 23.18 19.89 45.25
CA ASP A 87 22.25 18.93 45.84
C ASP A 87 21.60 19.50 47.12
N VAL A 88 22.42 20.12 47.98
CA VAL A 88 21.94 20.76 49.22
C VAL A 88 21.06 21.98 48.93
N ALA A 89 21.40 22.76 47.89
CA ALA A 89 20.59 23.91 47.48
C ALA A 89 19.23 23.48 46.91
N ALA A 90 19.20 22.41 46.13
CA ALA A 90 17.97 21.84 45.59
C ALA A 90 17.05 21.33 46.71
N GLU A 91 17.60 20.56 47.65
CA GLU A 91 16.85 20.04 48.80
C GLU A 91 16.27 21.19 49.65
N LYS A 92 17.06 22.24 49.90
CA LYS A 92 16.58 23.42 50.64
C LYS A 92 15.44 24.14 49.93
N LYS A 93 15.50 24.24 48.59
CA LYS A 93 14.44 24.86 47.78
C LYS A 93 13.16 24.03 47.81
N GLU A 94 13.27 22.72 47.66
CA GLU A 94 12.12 21.79 47.73
C GLU A 94 11.47 21.84 49.11
N LYS A 95 12.26 21.77 50.18
CA LYS A 95 11.77 21.85 51.55
C LYS A 95 11.08 23.19 51.84
N ALA A 96 11.60 24.29 51.31
CA ALA A 96 10.96 25.60 51.41
C ALA A 96 9.64 25.68 50.64
N LEU A 97 9.55 25.05 49.46
CA LEU A 97 8.32 24.97 48.67
C LEU A 97 7.24 24.18 49.42
N ILE A 98 7.59 23.00 49.94
CA ILE A 98 6.67 22.15 50.71
C ILE A 98 6.15 22.90 51.93
N ALA A 99 7.03 23.54 52.71
CA ALA A 99 6.63 24.34 53.86
C ALA A 99 5.75 25.55 53.48
N GLY A 100 5.96 26.12 52.28
CA GLY A 100 5.12 27.18 51.74
C GLY A 100 3.72 26.71 51.37
N ILE A 101 3.60 25.51 50.77
CA ILE A 101 2.32 24.88 50.42
C ILE A 101 1.57 24.47 51.69
N GLU A 102 2.25 23.89 52.68
CA GLU A 102 1.63 23.48 53.96
C GLU A 102 1.05 24.67 54.73
N LYS A 103 1.72 25.83 54.66
CA LYS A 103 1.26 27.08 55.28
C LYS A 103 0.33 27.91 54.39
N PHE A 104 -0.03 27.41 53.21
CA PHE A 104 -0.85 28.15 52.27
C PHE A 104 -2.30 28.19 52.75
N ASP A 105 -2.83 29.41 52.88
CA ASP A 105 -4.21 29.64 53.29
C ASP A 105 -5.16 29.50 52.08
N HIS A 106 -5.88 28.39 52.03
CA HIS A 106 -6.86 28.10 50.98
C HIS A 106 -7.98 29.15 50.88
N ASN A 107 -8.27 29.91 51.95
CA ASN A 107 -9.28 30.97 51.91
C ASN A 107 -8.86 32.17 51.02
N LYS A 108 -7.58 32.24 50.63
CA LYS A 108 -7.08 33.24 49.68
C LYS A 108 -7.30 32.84 48.23
N LEU A 109 -7.68 31.58 47.95
CA LEU A 109 -8.07 31.16 46.61
C LEU A 109 -9.44 31.75 46.26
N LYS A 110 -9.54 32.40 45.11
CA LYS A 110 -10.83 32.83 44.58
C LYS A 110 -11.61 31.60 44.13
N HIS A 111 -12.86 31.48 44.59
CA HIS A 111 -13.76 30.47 44.08
C HIS A 111 -13.97 30.70 42.58
N THR A 112 -13.62 29.70 41.77
CA THR A 112 -13.84 29.72 40.33
C THR A 112 -14.91 28.67 40.05
N GLU A 113 -16.12 29.13 39.77
CA GLU A 113 -17.23 28.26 39.37
C GLU A 113 -17.04 27.89 37.89
N THR A 114 -16.64 26.64 37.63
CA THR A 114 -16.53 26.12 36.27
C THR A 114 -17.93 25.78 35.76
N GLN A 115 -18.46 26.57 34.82
CA GLN A 115 -19.72 26.24 34.15
C GLN A 115 -19.45 25.35 32.92
N GLU A 116 -19.89 24.09 32.98
CA GLU A 116 -20.00 23.21 31.82
C GLU A 116 -21.14 23.72 30.92
N LYS A 117 -20.79 24.34 29.80
CA LYS A 117 -21.76 24.73 28.79
C LYS A 117 -22.09 23.49 27.96
N ASN A 118 -23.15 22.78 28.33
CA ASN A 118 -23.89 21.91 27.41
C ASN A 118 -25.07 22.71 26.83
N PRO A 119 -24.83 23.58 25.82
CA PRO A 119 -25.93 24.28 25.18
C PRO A 119 -26.90 23.24 24.59
N LEU A 120 -28.19 23.47 24.80
CA LEU A 120 -29.23 22.67 24.16
C LEU A 120 -29.06 22.77 22.63
N PRO A 121 -29.43 21.71 21.88
CA PRO A 121 -29.48 21.78 20.43
C PRO A 121 -30.28 22.99 19.98
N ASP A 122 -29.75 23.75 19.02
CA ASP A 122 -30.44 24.91 18.48
C ASP A 122 -31.61 24.48 17.57
N LYS A 123 -32.45 25.46 17.18
CA LYS A 123 -33.62 25.19 16.34
C LYS A 123 -33.24 24.58 14.98
N GLU A 124 -32.04 24.87 14.49
CA GLU A 124 -31.55 24.36 13.22
C GLU A 124 -31.20 22.87 13.34
N ALA A 125 -30.46 22.48 14.37
CA ALA A 125 -30.14 21.08 14.66
C ALA A 125 -31.40 20.22 14.84
N VAL A 126 -32.39 20.72 15.58
CA VAL A 126 -33.68 20.02 15.76
C VAL A 126 -34.43 19.88 14.43
N GLN A 127 -34.40 20.91 13.57
CA GLN A 127 -35.07 20.86 12.27
C GLN A 127 -34.35 19.93 11.29
N GLN A 128 -33.03 19.91 11.29
CA GLN A 128 -32.22 18.98 10.50
C GLN A 128 -32.51 17.53 10.92
N GLU A 129 -32.53 17.25 12.22
CA GLU A 129 -32.86 15.93 12.76
C GLU A 129 -34.27 15.50 12.35
N LYS A 130 -35.26 16.40 12.45
CA LYS A 130 -36.63 16.13 12.01
C LYS A 130 -36.71 15.82 10.51
N ASN A 131 -35.96 16.53 9.68
CA ASN A 131 -35.92 16.28 8.24
C ASN A 131 -35.29 14.91 7.94
N HIS A 132 -34.20 14.57 8.63
CA HIS A 132 -33.54 13.28 8.51
C HIS A 132 -34.48 12.14 8.91
N GLN A 133 -35.17 12.30 10.03
CA GLN A 133 -36.10 11.29 10.52
C GLN A 133 -37.29 11.08 9.56
N ASN A 134 -37.84 12.17 9.00
CA ASN A 134 -38.89 12.09 7.99
C ASN A 134 -38.44 11.36 6.72
N LEU A 135 -37.20 11.58 6.28
CA LEU A 135 -36.63 10.88 5.13
C LEU A 135 -36.52 9.38 5.40
N ILE A 136 -35.96 9.00 6.56
CA ILE A 136 -35.83 7.59 6.95
C ILE A 136 -37.21 6.93 6.98
N THR A 137 -38.18 7.52 7.68
CA THR A 137 -39.54 6.99 7.77
C THR A 137 -40.21 6.89 6.40
N GLY A 138 -39.97 7.87 5.52
CA GLY A 138 -40.47 7.84 4.15
C GLY A 138 -39.91 6.69 3.31
N VAL A 139 -38.64 6.33 3.51
CA VAL A 139 -37.98 5.20 2.83
C VAL A 139 -38.39 3.86 3.46
N GLU A 140 -38.46 3.76 4.79
CA GLU A 140 -38.86 2.54 5.50
C GLU A 140 -40.28 2.10 5.13
N HIS A 141 -41.21 3.06 4.99
CA HIS A 141 -42.59 2.79 4.62
C HIS A 141 -42.86 2.98 3.11
N PHE A 142 -41.82 3.05 2.30
CA PHE A 142 -41.99 3.21 0.86
C PHE A 142 -42.60 1.94 0.24
N ASP A 143 -43.81 2.09 -0.32
CA ASP A 143 -44.48 1.00 -1.02
C ASP A 143 -43.82 0.73 -2.38
N LYS A 144 -43.01 -0.33 -2.43
CA LYS A 144 -42.34 -0.78 -3.66
C LYS A 144 -43.31 -1.16 -4.78
N SER A 145 -44.57 -1.50 -4.47
CA SER A 145 -45.59 -1.81 -5.48
C SER A 145 -46.09 -0.56 -6.22
N SER A 146 -45.87 0.63 -5.66
CA SER A 146 -46.14 1.90 -6.33
C SER A 146 -45.10 2.26 -7.41
N MET A 147 -43.96 1.56 -7.45
CA MET A 147 -42.95 1.77 -8.48
C MET A 147 -43.41 1.25 -9.83
N ARG A 148 -43.31 2.07 -10.87
CA ARG A 148 -43.55 1.62 -12.25
C ARG A 148 -42.48 0.59 -12.66
N HIS A 149 -42.91 -0.57 -13.13
CA HIS A 149 -42.00 -1.53 -13.75
C HIS A 149 -41.46 -0.96 -15.06
N ALA A 150 -40.14 -0.90 -15.18
CA ALA A 150 -39.45 -0.61 -16.44
C ALA A 150 -39.26 -1.92 -17.20
N THR A 151 -40.10 -2.19 -18.18
CA THR A 151 -39.92 -3.31 -19.11
C THR A 151 -38.86 -2.93 -20.14
N THR A 152 -37.64 -3.42 -19.98
CA THR A 152 -36.60 -3.31 -21.02
C THR A 152 -36.96 -4.24 -22.18
N THR A 153 -37.26 -3.67 -23.34
CA THR A 153 -37.39 -4.42 -24.60
C THR A 153 -36.06 -4.37 -25.34
N GLU A 154 -35.37 -5.50 -25.45
CA GLU A 154 -34.22 -5.63 -26.34
C GLU A 154 -34.74 -5.64 -27.78
N LYS A 155 -34.46 -4.57 -28.54
CA LYS A 155 -34.79 -4.54 -29.98
C LYS A 155 -33.78 -5.40 -30.73
N ILE A 156 -34.02 -6.70 -30.81
CA ILE A 156 -33.39 -7.56 -31.82
C ILE A 156 -34.08 -7.26 -33.14
N VAL A 157 -33.59 -6.26 -33.87
CA VAL A 157 -34.03 -6.01 -35.25
C VAL A 157 -33.24 -6.95 -36.14
N LEU A 158 -33.92 -7.90 -36.77
CA LEU A 158 -33.32 -8.74 -37.81
C LEU A 158 -32.78 -7.83 -38.93
N PRO A 159 -31.57 -8.07 -39.47
CA PRO A 159 -31.04 -7.33 -40.60
C PRO A 159 -32.07 -7.32 -41.74
N ASN A 160 -32.37 -6.15 -42.27
CA ASN A 160 -33.29 -6.04 -43.39
C ASN A 160 -32.65 -6.58 -44.68
N SER A 161 -33.44 -6.81 -45.73
CA SER A 161 -32.94 -7.38 -46.98
C SER A 161 -31.84 -6.55 -47.64
N GLU A 162 -31.79 -5.23 -47.38
CA GLU A 162 -30.78 -4.34 -47.95
C GLU A 162 -29.41 -4.56 -47.30
N VAL A 163 -29.37 -4.67 -45.97
CA VAL A 163 -28.15 -4.98 -45.21
C VAL A 163 -27.58 -6.34 -45.63
N VAL A 164 -28.44 -7.35 -45.78
CA VAL A 164 -28.01 -8.68 -46.24
C VAL A 164 -27.48 -8.66 -47.68
N GLN A 165 -28.05 -7.83 -48.56
CA GLN A 165 -27.56 -7.68 -49.92
C GLN A 165 -26.22 -6.96 -49.97
N GLN A 166 -26.04 -5.90 -49.18
CA GLN A 166 -24.75 -5.20 -49.05
C GLN A 166 -23.65 -6.12 -48.51
N GLU A 167 -23.98 -6.98 -47.54
CA GLU A 167 -23.03 -7.96 -47.02
C GLU A 167 -22.65 -9.00 -48.08
N LYS A 168 -23.62 -9.49 -48.86
CA LYS A 168 -23.35 -10.39 -49.99
C LYS A 168 -22.48 -9.77 -51.09
N THR A 169 -22.69 -8.49 -51.42
CA THR A 169 -21.86 -7.82 -52.44
C THR A 169 -20.44 -7.62 -51.94
N HIS A 170 -20.26 -7.28 -50.66
CA HIS A 170 -18.96 -7.15 -50.04
C HIS A 170 -18.22 -8.49 -50.01
N GLN A 171 -18.89 -9.57 -49.60
CA GLN A 171 -18.30 -10.91 -49.58
C GLN A 171 -17.84 -11.34 -50.97
N ARG A 172 -18.66 -11.12 -52.00
CA ARG A 172 -18.30 -11.45 -53.39
C ARG A 172 -17.09 -10.67 -53.89
N LEU A 173 -16.94 -9.40 -53.48
CA LEU A 173 -15.77 -8.61 -53.83
C LEU A 173 -14.51 -9.18 -53.18
N LEU A 174 -14.58 -9.51 -51.89
CA LEU A 174 -13.48 -10.11 -51.14
C LEU A 174 -13.05 -11.45 -51.76
N ASP A 175 -14.01 -12.34 -52.01
CA ASP A 175 -13.73 -13.65 -52.63
C ASP A 175 -13.07 -13.48 -54.01
N GLY A 176 -13.52 -12.49 -54.79
CA GLY A 176 -12.96 -12.17 -56.09
C GLY A 176 -11.53 -11.64 -56.05
N VAL A 177 -11.17 -10.89 -55.00
CA VAL A 177 -9.79 -10.42 -54.77
C VAL A 177 -8.92 -11.56 -54.25
N GLU A 178 -9.43 -12.38 -53.33
CA GLU A 178 -8.71 -13.52 -52.75
C GLU A 178 -8.33 -14.54 -53.84
N HIS A 179 -9.25 -14.82 -54.76
CA HIS A 179 -9.05 -15.78 -55.84
C HIS A 179 -8.61 -15.13 -57.16
N PHE A 180 -8.14 -13.89 -57.10
CA PHE A 180 -7.72 -13.16 -58.30
C PHE A 180 -6.47 -13.77 -58.92
N ASP A 181 -6.58 -14.18 -60.19
CA ASP A 181 -5.46 -14.74 -60.95
C ASP A 181 -4.47 -13.64 -61.36
N LYS A 182 -3.37 -13.55 -60.61
CA LYS A 182 -2.27 -12.61 -60.84
C LYS A 182 -1.58 -12.80 -62.19
N THR A 183 -1.70 -13.96 -62.83
CA THR A 183 -1.09 -14.20 -64.15
C THR A 183 -1.78 -13.41 -65.27
N THR A 184 -3.00 -12.94 -65.03
CA THR A 184 -3.74 -12.07 -65.95
C THR A 184 -3.27 -10.62 -65.93
N MET A 185 -2.44 -10.23 -64.95
CA MET A 185 -1.91 -8.88 -64.86
C MET A 185 -0.82 -8.65 -65.90
N LYS A 186 -0.90 -7.52 -66.62
CA LYS A 186 0.16 -7.12 -67.56
C LYS A 186 1.42 -6.75 -66.78
N HIS A 187 2.54 -7.40 -67.09
CA HIS A 187 3.85 -6.98 -66.57
C HIS A 187 4.21 -5.60 -67.10
N THR A 188 4.47 -4.66 -66.20
CA THR A 188 5.05 -3.34 -66.53
C THR A 188 6.47 -3.31 -66.01
N THR A 189 7.44 -3.08 -66.89
CA THR A 189 8.85 -2.88 -66.49
C THR A 189 9.08 -1.40 -66.27
N THR A 190 9.33 -0.99 -65.02
CA THR A 190 9.70 0.39 -64.66
C THR A 190 11.17 0.65 -65.00
N THR A 191 11.44 1.62 -65.86
CA THR A 191 12.80 2.11 -66.14
C THR A 191 13.10 3.33 -65.28
N GLU A 192 14.03 3.21 -64.33
CA GLU A 192 14.54 4.31 -63.52
C GLU A 192 15.54 5.16 -64.34
N LYS A 193 15.24 6.44 -64.59
CA LYS A 193 16.20 7.37 -65.21
C LYS A 193 17.08 8.01 -64.14
N VAL A 194 18.15 7.32 -63.74
CA VAL A 194 19.25 7.95 -63.00
C VAL A 194 20.20 8.61 -64.01
N VAL A 195 20.16 9.94 -64.12
CA VAL A 195 21.14 10.70 -64.92
C VAL A 195 22.15 11.31 -63.96
N LEU A 196 23.44 11.06 -64.18
CA LEU A 196 24.52 11.64 -63.36
C LEU A 196 24.55 13.17 -63.53
N PRO A 197 24.86 13.94 -62.47
CA PRO A 197 24.97 15.39 -62.56
C PRO A 197 26.04 15.79 -63.58
N GLY A 198 25.72 16.78 -64.42
CA GLY A 198 26.64 17.29 -65.44
C GLY A 198 27.89 17.95 -64.84
N SER A 199 28.95 18.06 -65.65
CA SER A 199 30.23 18.64 -65.22
C SER A 199 30.12 20.07 -64.69
N GLU A 200 29.15 20.85 -65.21
CA GLU A 200 28.88 22.22 -64.76
C GLU A 200 28.39 22.26 -63.31
N VAL A 201 27.46 21.38 -62.95
CA VAL A 201 26.92 21.28 -61.59
C VAL A 201 28.01 20.89 -60.60
N ILE A 202 28.88 19.96 -61.00
CA ILE A 202 30.01 19.50 -60.19
C ILE A 202 31.03 20.64 -59.98
N GLN A 203 31.33 21.42 -61.02
CA GLN A 203 32.25 22.55 -60.90
C GLN A 203 31.68 23.67 -60.03
N LEU A 204 30.39 23.96 -60.14
CA LEU A 204 29.71 24.94 -59.30
C LEU A 204 29.77 24.53 -57.83
N GLU A 205 29.44 23.27 -57.52
CA GLU A 205 29.49 22.75 -56.15
C GLU A 205 30.92 22.79 -55.59
N LYS A 206 31.92 22.44 -56.41
CA LYS A 206 33.33 22.51 -56.03
C LYS A 206 33.77 23.94 -55.73
N GLY A 207 33.36 24.91 -56.54
CA GLY A 207 33.63 26.33 -56.32
C GLY A 207 32.98 26.85 -55.04
N GLN A 208 31.73 26.48 -54.78
CA GLN A 208 31.01 26.83 -53.55
C GLN A 208 31.72 26.27 -52.32
N LYS A 209 32.10 24.98 -52.34
CA LYS A 209 32.87 24.36 -51.25
C LYS A 209 34.20 25.06 -50.99
N GLN A 210 34.91 25.45 -52.04
CA GLN A 210 36.17 26.18 -51.90
C GLN A 210 35.98 27.56 -51.23
N LEU A 211 34.91 28.28 -51.60
CA LEU A 211 34.57 29.58 -51.00
C LEU A 211 34.26 29.43 -49.51
N LEU A 212 33.41 28.47 -49.15
CA LEU A 212 33.05 28.22 -47.75
C LEU A 212 34.29 27.87 -46.92
N SER A 213 35.16 27.01 -47.44
CA SER A 213 36.42 26.65 -46.76
C SER A 213 37.34 27.86 -46.56
N GLY A 214 37.38 28.78 -47.53
CA GLY A 214 38.14 30.03 -47.39
C GLY A 214 37.60 30.96 -46.31
N ILE A 215 36.28 31.04 -46.15
CA ILE A 215 35.63 31.81 -45.07
C ILE A 215 35.87 31.16 -43.72
N GLU A 216 35.69 29.84 -43.61
CA GLU A 216 35.83 29.10 -42.36
C GLU A 216 37.26 29.21 -41.80
N ASN A 217 38.26 29.16 -42.68
CA ASN A 217 39.67 29.25 -42.29
C ASN A 217 40.25 30.66 -42.38
N PHE A 218 39.39 31.69 -42.48
CA PHE A 218 39.87 33.07 -42.59
C PHE A 218 40.42 33.57 -41.25
N ASP A 219 41.71 33.92 -41.24
CA ASP A 219 42.39 34.48 -40.08
C ASP A 219 42.09 35.98 -39.96
N SER A 220 41.16 36.32 -39.06
CA SER A 220 40.76 37.69 -38.79
C SER A 220 41.87 38.56 -38.19
N THR A 221 42.94 37.97 -37.65
CA THR A 221 44.08 38.75 -37.12
C THR A 221 44.90 39.42 -38.23
N LYS A 222 44.75 38.96 -39.48
CA LYS A 222 45.38 39.58 -40.66
C LYS A 222 44.62 40.78 -41.19
N LEU A 223 43.43 41.09 -40.66
CA LEU A 223 42.74 42.34 -40.97
C LEU A 223 43.55 43.52 -40.42
N LYS A 224 43.87 44.48 -41.30
CA LYS A 224 44.53 45.71 -40.90
C LYS A 224 43.56 46.55 -40.05
N HIS A 225 44.05 47.11 -38.94
CA HIS A 225 43.28 48.05 -38.14
C HIS A 225 42.91 49.28 -39.00
N ALA A 226 41.64 49.64 -39.02
CA ALA A 226 41.12 50.84 -39.66
C ALA A 226 40.45 51.71 -38.58
N GLU A 227 40.91 52.94 -38.42
CA GLU A 227 40.28 53.89 -37.50
C GLU A 227 39.04 54.49 -38.17
N THR A 228 37.87 54.27 -37.57
CA THR A 228 36.60 54.79 -38.08
C THR A 228 36.26 56.11 -37.37
N LEU A 229 36.11 57.20 -38.13
CA LEU A 229 35.61 58.48 -37.62
C LEU A 229 34.07 58.50 -37.67
N GLU A 230 33.43 58.13 -36.55
CA GLU A 230 31.99 58.25 -36.39
C GLU A 230 31.62 59.69 -36.00
N LYS A 231 31.00 60.43 -36.93
CA LYS A 231 30.62 61.83 -36.73
C LYS A 231 29.26 61.93 -36.03
N ASN A 232 29.25 61.82 -34.71
CA ASN A 232 28.06 62.05 -33.89
C ASN A 232 27.82 63.55 -33.66
N SER A 233 27.39 64.24 -34.72
CA SER A 233 27.01 65.66 -34.65
C SER A 233 25.64 65.77 -33.99
N LEU A 234 25.52 66.52 -32.90
CA LEU A 234 24.21 66.77 -32.27
C LEU A 234 23.30 67.54 -33.24
N PRO A 235 21.99 67.19 -33.33
CA PRO A 235 21.05 67.90 -34.20
C PRO A 235 21.02 69.40 -33.88
N THR A 236 21.02 70.25 -34.91
CA THR A 236 20.92 71.70 -34.73
C THR A 236 19.50 72.11 -34.36
N LYS A 237 19.34 73.25 -33.71
CA LYS A 237 18.03 73.77 -33.30
C LYS A 237 17.05 73.87 -34.49
N GLU A 238 17.52 74.24 -35.68
CA GLU A 238 16.69 74.23 -36.90
C GLU A 238 16.15 72.85 -37.26
N THR A 239 16.97 71.79 -37.12
CA THR A 239 16.51 70.42 -37.38
C THR A 239 15.46 69.97 -36.37
N ILE A 240 15.60 70.36 -35.10
CA ILE A 240 14.63 70.05 -34.05
C ILE A 240 13.33 70.84 -34.26
N ASP A 241 13.41 72.12 -34.61
CA ASP A 241 12.23 72.97 -34.78
C ASP A 241 11.43 72.57 -36.03
N LYS A 242 12.09 72.11 -37.11
CA LYS A 242 11.42 71.50 -38.27
C LYS A 242 10.64 70.25 -37.88
N GLU A 243 11.24 69.37 -37.08
CA GLU A 243 10.60 68.13 -36.61
C GLU A 243 9.43 68.39 -35.66
N LYS A 244 9.46 69.46 -34.86
CA LYS A 244 8.33 69.88 -34.01
C LYS A 244 7.18 70.54 -34.75
N SER A 245 7.41 70.99 -35.99
CA SER A 245 6.39 71.63 -36.83
C SER A 245 5.74 70.70 -37.86
N ALA A 246 6.19 69.44 -37.92
CA ALA A 246 5.61 68.35 -38.72
C ALA A 246 4.66 67.50 -37.86
#